data_AF-A0AAJ1RNH1-F1
#
_entry.id   AF-A0AAJ1RNH1-F1
#
_cell.length_a   1.000
_cell.length_b   1.000
_cell.length_c   1.000
_cell.angle_alpha   90.00
_cell.angle_beta   90.00
_cell.angle_gamma   90.00
#
_symmetry.space_group_name_H-M   'P 1'
#
loop_
_entity.id
_entity.type
_entity.pdbx_description
1 polymer ?
#
loop_
_entity_poly.entity_id
_entity_poly.type
_entity_poly.pdbx_seq_one_letter_code
_entity_poly.pdbx_strand_id
1 'polypeptide(L)' 'MDTHEEFLKFSAVLSHCYQKAQANKLGLTVAYGKKTGLLNESNRLSPLGSVVGNVLMLKQS' A
#
# COMPACT_ATOMS: atom_id res chain seq x y z
N MET A 1 4.71 -4.22 -18.18
CA MET A 1 4.07 -4.42 -16.86
C MET A 1 2.60 -4.16 -17.04
N ASP A 2 1.76 -5.02 -16.45
CA ASP A 2 0.32 -4.83 -16.46
C ASP A 2 -0.04 -3.72 -15.47
N THR A 3 -0.32 -2.51 -15.99
CA THR A 3 -0.63 -1.31 -15.20
C THR A 3 -1.82 -1.54 -14.27
N HIS A 4 -2.70 -2.49 -14.60
CA HIS A 4 -3.81 -2.89 -13.76
C HIS A 4 -3.34 -3.60 -12.49
N GLU A 5 -2.38 -4.53 -12.60
CA GLU A 5 -1.86 -5.30 -11.47
C GLU A 5 -1.14 -4.40 -10.47
N GLU A 6 -0.35 -3.44 -10.94
CA GLU A 6 0.31 -2.46 -10.07
C GLU A 6 -0.70 -1.56 -9.33
N PHE A 7 -1.76 -1.14 -10.01
CA PHE A 7 -2.82 -0.36 -9.39
C PHE A 7 -3.55 -1.14 -8.29
N LEU A 8 -3.86 -2.42 -8.53
CA LEU A 8 -4.50 -3.28 -7.53
C LEU A 8 -3.61 -3.49 -6.30
N LYS A 9 -2.31 -3.76 -6.50
CA LYS A 9 -1.34 -3.90 -5.40
C LYS A 9 -1.26 -2.62 -4.58
N PHE A 10 -1.12 -1.49 -5.26
CA PHE A 10 -1.06 -0.18 -4.60
C PHE A 10 -2.32 0.07 -3.77
N SER A 11 -3.50 -0.20 -4.33
CA SER A 11 -4.79 -0.02 -3.66
C SER A 11 -4.93 -0.93 -2.43
N ALA A 12 -4.52 -2.20 -2.54
CA ALA A 12 -4.53 -3.14 -1.43
C ALA A 12 -3.61 -2.68 -0.28
N VAL A 13 -2.40 -2.23 -0.59
CA VAL A 13 -1.45 -1.69 0.39
C VAL A 13 -1.97 -0.40 1.02
N LEU A 14 -2.57 0.50 0.23
CA LEU A 14 -3.13 1.74 0.74
C LEU A 14 -4.30 1.48 1.70
N SER A 15 -5.18 0.52 1.36
CA SER A 15 -6.27 0.06 2.23
C SER A 15 -5.73 -0.54 3.54
N HIS A 16 -4.69 -1.36 3.46
CA HIS A 16 -4.02 -1.90 4.66
C HIS A 16 -3.47 -0.79 5.56
N CYS A 17 -2.75 0.17 4.97
CA CYS A 17 -2.25 1.33 5.70
C CYS A 17 -3.37 2.14 6.33
N TYR A 18 -4.50 2.31 5.64
CA TYR A 18 -5.65 3.06 6.13
C TYR A 18 -6.23 2.43 7.39
N GLN A 19 -6.42 1.10 7.37
CA GLN A 19 -6.89 0.33 8.52
C GLN A 19 -5.93 0.41 9.71
N LYS A 20 -4.62 0.38 9.45
CA LYS A 20 -3.59 0.40 10.51
C LYS A 20 -3.33 1.79 11.09
N ALA A 21 -3.49 2.84 10.30
CA ALA A 21 -3.29 4.21 10.76
C ALA A 21 -4.40 4.68 11.73
N GLN A 22 -5.57 4.02 11.76
CA GLN A 22 -6.75 4.39 12.58
C GLN A 22 -7.16 5.87 12.45
N ALA A 23 -6.74 6.52 11.35
CA ALA A 23 -6.69 7.96 11.27
C ALA A 23 -7.85 8.55 10.45
N ASN A 24 -8.64 7.71 9.76
CA ASN A 24 -9.69 8.08 8.81
C ASN A 24 -9.31 9.19 7.81
N LYS A 25 -8.01 9.44 7.62
CA LYS A 25 -7.46 10.54 6.82
C LYS A 25 -6.40 9.99 5.87
N LEU A 26 -6.54 10.31 4.59
CA LEU A 26 -5.65 9.81 3.54
C LEU A 26 -4.20 10.27 3.73
N GLY A 27 -3.97 11.53 4.13
CA GLY A 27 -2.61 12.04 4.37
C GLY A 27 -1.87 11.26 5.47
N LEU A 28 -2.57 10.89 6.55
CA LEU A 28 -1.99 10.08 7.62
C LEU A 28 -1.76 8.62 7.20
N THR A 29 -2.62 8.10 6.31
CA THR A 29 -2.44 6.78 5.71
C THR A 29 -1.17 6.71 4.87
N VAL A 30 -0.94 7.72 4.01
CA VAL A 30 0.27 7.80 3.18
C VAL A 30 1.51 7.98 4.06
N ALA A 31 1.44 8.85 5.07
CA ALA A 31 2.53 9.04 6.03
C ALA A 31 2.88 7.74 6.77
N TYR A 32 1.87 6.95 7.18
CA TYR A 32 2.09 5.63 7.76
C TYR A 32 2.75 4.67 6.76
N GLY A 33 2.29 4.63 5.52
CA GLY A 33 2.89 3.81 4.46
C GLY A 33 4.36 4.14 4.23
N LYS A 34 4.73 5.43 4.24
CA LYS A 34 6.13 5.87 4.18
C LYS A 34 6.92 5.45 5.42
N LYS A 35 6.37 5.72 6.61
CA LYS A 35 7.01 5.38 7.90
C LYS A 35 7.31 3.90 8.05
N THR A 36 6.43 3.04 7.52
CA THR A 36 6.57 1.58 7.55
C THR A 36 7.37 1.02 6.38
N GLY A 37 7.85 1.87 5.47
CA GLY A 37 8.62 1.47 4.31
C GLY A 37 7.80 0.75 3.24
N LEU A 38 6.47 0.80 3.29
CA LEU A 38 5.57 0.25 2.26
C LEU A 38 5.45 1.18 1.05
N LEU A 39 5.55 2.49 1.29
CA LEU A 39 5.61 3.53 0.26
C LEU A 39 6.97 4.21 0.29
N ASN A 40 7.45 4.64 -0.87
CA ASN A 40 8.62 5.49 -1.00
C ASN A 40 8.25 6.97 -0.94
N GLU A 41 9.26 7.85 -1.04
CA GLU A 41 9.05 9.29 -0.96
C GLU A 41 8.18 9.87 -2.07
N SER A 42 8.13 9.21 -3.23
CA SER A 42 7.24 9.56 -4.34
C SER A 42 5.84 8.95 -4.20
N ASN A 43 5.45 8.42 -3.04
CA ASN A 43 4.18 7.72 -2.80
C ASN A 43 3.96 6.47 -3.69
N ARG A 44 5.02 5.88 -4.22
CA ARG A 44 4.95 4.62 -4.97
C ARG A 44 5.25 3.44 -4.04
N LEU A 45 4.82 2.24 -4.43
CA LEU A 45 5.21 1.03 -3.70
C LEU A 45 6.73 0.93 -3.66
N SER A 46 7.26 0.68 -2.47
CA SER A 46 8.65 0.24 -2.31
C SER A 46 8.76 -1.25 -2.70
N PRO A 47 9.97 -1.82 -2.80
CA PRO A 47 10.13 -3.28 -2.96
C PRO A 47 9.38 -4.08 -1.88
N LEU A 48 9.41 -3.63 -0.62
CA LEU A 48 8.65 -4.25 0.47
C LEU A 48 7.14 -4.08 0.26
N GLY A 49 6.69 -2.89 -0.12
CA GLY A 49 5.29 -2.61 -0.43
C GLY A 49 4.74 -3.51 -1.52
N SER A 50 5.52 -3.77 -2.58
CA SER A 50 5.13 -4.68 -3.65
C SER A 50 4.95 -6.12 -3.17
N VAL A 51 5.85 -6.62 -2.31
CA VAL A 51 5.73 -7.96 -1.71
C VAL A 51 4.48 -8.06 -0.84
N VAL A 52 4.24 -7.08 0.02
CA VAL A 52 3.04 -7.02 0.86
C VAL A 52 1.77 -6.91 0.01
N GLY A 53 1.80 -6.12 -1.06
CA GLY A 53 0.69 -6.01 -2.01
C GLY A 53 0.32 -7.36 -2.63
N ASN A 54 1.30 -8.15 -3.05
CA ASN A 54 1.06 -9.50 -3.57
C ASN A 54 0.36 -10.40 -2.51
N VAL A 55 0.83 -10.37 -1.25
CA VAL A 55 0.23 -11.16 -0.16
C VAL A 55 -1.21 -10.72 0.14
N LEU A 56 -1.47 -9.41 0.12
CA LEU A 56 -2.81 -8.86 0.35
C LEU A 56 -3.79 -9.17 -0.79
N MET A 57 -3.30 -9.27 -2.03
CA MET A 57 -4.12 -9.67 -3.17
C MET A 57 -4.49 -11.15 -3.10
N LEU A 58 -3.57 -12.03 -2.66
CA LEU A 58 -3.85 -13.45 -2.44
C LEU A 58 -4.91 -13.68 -1.36
N LYS A 59 -4.94 -12.84 -0.33
CA LYS A 59 -5.90 -12.95 0.78
C LYS A 59 -7.32 -12.51 0.41
N GLN A 60 -7.49 -11.86 -0.74
CA GLN A 60 -8.80 -11.42 -1.25
C GLN A 60 -9.40 -12.39 -2.28
N SER A 61 -8.73 -13.52 -2.56
CA SER A 61 -9.18 -14.60 -3.45
C SER A 61 -10.00 -15.65 -2.71
#